data_AF-A0A449IL00-F1
#
_entry.id   AF-A0A449IL00-F1
#
_cell.length_a   1.000
_cell.length_b   1.000
_cell.length_c   1.000
_cell.angle_alpha   90.00
_cell.angle_beta   90.00
_cell.angle_gamma   90.00
#
_symmetry.space_group_name_H-M   'P 1'
#
loop_
_entity.id
_entity.type
_entity.pdbx_description
1 polymer ?
#
loop_
_entity_poly.entity_id
_entity_poly.type
_entity_poly.pdbx_seq_one_letter_code
_entity_poly.pdbx_strand_id
1 'polypeptide(L)'
;MSTLWPHWFRPEWLLILPLLGWLLWQRWHREKRAGRWQKILPPAFHRVLLSGGSGRSSKLPWIALGLGWLLALLALLGPSWQRVEQSSQKPEDPLVVMLELTPEMLATDSSPNRLEQARRKIYDLLQNRSDAQTAVIVYAGSAHTLVPLSDDMATSRNLLEALKPSIMPQPGHRADLAIGKALELLDQSALGQGRLLLITSSLSELERNGIRQALSGHAPQLLILGIGSREGAPVVDENGQFLQDDQGAILLPRLDSPSLRAFALDVGGRYRQARLDDNDLRGLGLLDGPRNLRNDGQTLQLDTWADQGYWLLLPLLLLVACAGRRGWLFCLPLLFMLQPQPAQAISFTDLWLRPDQQGLRLLQQNKPLLAVEHFTDPLWQGVALYRAGDYAGAARRFAEVNSASAHYNRGNALAMNGELEAAIDAWEQALELQPELEAAAQNKALVEQLLEKQRAQAEAEAEAEHPPRAARASRD
;
A
#
# COMPACT_ATOMS: atom_id res chain seq x y z
N MET A 1 37.16 -5.10 24.71
CA MET A 1 38.08 -3.96 24.61
C MET A 1 38.11 -3.42 23.17
N SER A 2 36.96 -3.08 22.59
CA SER A 2 36.82 -2.63 21.20
C SER A 2 35.77 -1.51 21.07
N THR A 3 35.48 -0.79 22.16
CA THR A 3 34.44 0.26 22.23
C THR A 3 34.92 1.64 21.78
N LEU A 4 36.20 1.79 21.42
CA LEU A 4 36.77 3.09 21.01
C LEU A 4 36.81 3.28 19.49
N TRP A 5 36.69 2.20 18.70
CA TRP A 5 36.73 2.31 17.24
C TRP A 5 35.31 2.53 16.68
N PRO A 6 35.04 3.65 15.98
CA PRO A 6 33.75 3.86 15.35
C PRO A 6 33.48 2.86 14.24
N HIS A 7 32.21 2.51 14.05
CA HIS A 7 31.76 1.93 12.79
C HIS A 7 31.68 3.03 11.72
N TRP A 8 32.09 2.74 10.49
CA TRP A 8 32.11 3.69 9.38
C TRP A 8 31.01 3.33 8.39
N PHE A 9 30.01 4.20 8.23
CA PHE A 9 28.87 3.96 7.34
C PHE A 9 29.25 3.99 5.86
N ARG A 10 30.16 4.90 5.48
CA ARG A 10 30.40 5.26 4.08
C ARG A 10 31.89 5.38 3.76
N PRO A 11 32.67 4.27 3.76
CA PRO A 11 34.11 4.30 3.50
C PRO A 11 34.47 4.85 2.10
N GLU A 12 33.54 4.82 1.14
CA GLU A 12 33.71 5.33 -0.22
C GLU A 12 34.10 6.81 -0.29
N TRP A 13 33.77 7.62 0.73
CA TRP A 13 34.16 9.04 0.78
C TRP A 13 35.68 9.26 0.89
N LEU A 14 36.46 8.23 1.26
CA LEU A 14 37.92 8.28 1.21
C LEU A 14 38.46 8.58 -0.19
N LEU A 15 37.69 8.31 -1.25
CA LEU A 15 38.06 8.64 -2.64
C LEU A 15 38.22 10.15 -2.89
N ILE A 16 37.79 11.02 -1.98
CA ILE A 16 37.96 12.48 -2.09
C ILE A 16 39.33 12.96 -1.61
N LEU A 17 40.10 12.15 -0.88
CA LEU A 17 41.49 12.47 -0.48
C LEU A 17 42.42 12.89 -1.64
N PRO A 18 42.47 12.20 -2.80
CA PRO A 18 43.32 12.61 -3.92
C PRO A 18 42.98 14.00 -4.48
N LEU A 19 41.71 14.44 -4.39
CA LEU A 19 41.30 15.79 -4.82
C LEU A 19 41.93 16.87 -3.94
N LEU A 20 41.98 16.66 -2.61
CA LEU A 20 42.69 17.53 -1.69
C LEU A 20 44.20 17.56 -1.99
N GLY A 21 44.79 16.39 -2.21
CA GLY A 21 46.20 16.27 -2.58
C GLY A 21 46.54 17.04 -3.86
N TRP A 22 45.67 16.95 -4.87
CA TRP A 22 45.80 17.69 -6.13
C TRP A 22 45.68 19.21 -5.95
N LEU A 23 44.73 19.69 -5.14
CA LEU A 23 44.59 21.11 -4.79
C LEU A 23 45.84 21.68 -4.10
N LEU A 24 46.40 20.94 -3.15
CA LEU A 24 47.64 21.30 -2.47
C LEU A 24 48.84 21.30 -3.44
N TRP A 25 48.92 20.29 -4.32
CA TRP A 25 49.97 20.18 -5.34
C TRP A 25 49.94 21.33 -6.34
N GLN A 26 48.77 21.64 -6.91
CA GLN A 26 48.60 22.71 -7.89
C GLN A 26 49.05 24.06 -7.33
N ARG A 27 48.81 24.31 -6.05
CA ARG A 27 49.24 25.55 -5.38
C ARG A 27 50.74 25.58 -5.12
N TRP A 28 51.34 24.49 -4.64
CA TRP A 28 52.80 24.43 -4.44
C TRP A 28 53.56 24.72 -5.74
N HIS A 29 53.00 24.29 -6.89
CA HIS A 29 53.55 24.59 -8.20
C HIS A 29 53.21 26.01 -8.73
N ARG A 30 52.14 26.65 -8.25
CA ARG A 30 51.81 28.05 -8.61
C ARG A 30 52.75 29.06 -7.94
N GLU A 31 53.16 28.85 -6.69
CA GLU A 31 54.13 29.74 -6.02
C GLU A 31 55.49 29.75 -6.75
N LYS A 32 55.89 28.63 -7.36
CA LYS A 32 57.10 28.54 -8.19
C LYS A 32 56.98 29.26 -9.55
N ARG A 33 55.77 29.53 -10.06
CA ARG A 33 55.56 30.26 -11.34
C ARG A 33 55.76 31.77 -11.19
N ALA A 34 55.48 32.36 -10.03
CA ALA A 34 55.75 33.78 -9.76
C ALA A 34 57.27 34.09 -9.88
N GLY A 35 58.13 33.16 -9.44
CA GLY A 35 59.59 33.29 -9.56
C GLY A 35 60.14 33.20 -11.00
N ARG A 36 59.37 32.70 -11.98
CA ARG A 36 59.80 32.69 -13.41
C ARG A 36 59.74 34.09 -14.03
N TRP A 37 58.77 34.91 -13.66
CA TRP A 37 58.64 36.27 -14.17
C TRP A 37 59.75 37.20 -13.63
N GLN A 38 60.26 36.93 -12.42
CA GLN A 38 61.45 37.59 -11.88
C GLN A 38 62.74 37.29 -12.66
N LYS A 39 62.83 36.13 -13.34
CA LYS A 39 63.98 35.78 -14.19
C LYS A 39 63.94 36.47 -15.56
N ILE A 40 62.79 36.96 -16.00
CA ILE A 40 62.57 37.53 -17.34
C ILE A 40 62.51 39.05 -17.29
N LEU A 41 62.02 39.65 -16.20
CA LEU A 41 61.97 41.11 -16.05
C LEU A 41 63.29 41.70 -15.50
N PRO A 42 63.70 42.90 -15.94
CA PRO A 42 64.78 43.66 -15.30
C PRO A 42 64.43 44.07 -13.86
N PRO A 43 65.41 44.10 -12.93
CA PRO A 43 65.17 44.28 -11.49
C PRO A 43 64.50 45.61 -11.11
N ALA A 44 64.70 46.67 -11.91
CA ALA A 44 64.09 47.98 -11.68
C ALA A 44 62.56 47.96 -11.79
N PHE A 45 61.99 47.05 -12.57
CA PHE A 45 60.55 46.97 -12.85
C PHE A 45 59.79 46.02 -11.93
N HIS A 46 60.50 45.22 -11.12
CA HIS A 46 59.88 44.20 -10.25
C HIS A 46 58.94 44.80 -9.22
N ARG A 47 59.29 45.94 -8.60
CA ARG A 47 58.45 46.54 -7.54
C ARG A 47 57.10 47.07 -8.03
N VAL A 48 57.02 47.51 -9.29
CA VAL A 48 55.82 48.17 -9.84
C VAL A 48 54.93 47.18 -10.59
N LEU A 49 55.52 46.33 -11.44
CA LEU A 49 54.78 45.38 -12.28
C LEU A 49 54.44 44.06 -11.59
N LEU A 50 55.23 43.65 -10.59
CA LEU A 50 54.93 42.48 -9.75
C LEU A 50 54.33 42.91 -8.41
N SER A 51 53.54 43.99 -8.40
CA SER A 51 52.78 44.46 -7.24
C SER A 51 51.63 43.51 -6.86
N GLY A 52 51.97 42.23 -6.67
CA GLY A 52 51.27 41.22 -5.90
C GLY A 52 52.07 40.91 -4.64
N GLY A 53 52.29 41.94 -3.82
CA GLY A 53 52.56 41.86 -2.38
C GLY A 53 53.71 40.97 -1.89
N SER A 54 54.67 41.60 -1.22
CA SER A 54 55.45 41.04 -0.10
C SER A 54 54.55 40.68 1.11
N GLY A 55 53.38 40.07 0.88
CA GLY A 55 52.59 39.50 1.94
C GLY A 55 53.30 38.26 2.43
N ARG A 56 53.74 38.24 3.69
CA ARG A 56 54.12 37.02 4.41
C ARG A 56 53.17 35.91 3.98
N SER A 57 53.69 34.86 3.33
CA SER A 57 52.92 33.70 2.90
C SER A 57 52.41 32.97 4.15
N SER A 58 51.31 33.45 4.72
CA SER A 58 50.72 32.83 5.89
C SER A 58 50.22 31.46 5.47
N LYS A 59 50.78 30.42 6.10
CA LYS A 59 50.35 29.03 5.90
C LYS A 59 49.00 28.75 6.57
N LEU A 60 48.51 29.66 7.41
CA LEU A 60 47.30 29.51 8.24
C LEU A 60 46.03 29.15 7.44
N PRO A 61 45.71 29.77 6.29
CA PRO A 61 44.52 29.42 5.50
C PRO A 61 44.59 28.01 4.92
N TRP A 62 45.80 27.47 4.69
CA TRP A 62 46.00 26.11 4.16
C TRP A 62 45.91 25.06 5.25
N ILE A 63 46.40 25.38 6.45
CA ILE A 63 46.19 24.56 7.64
C ILE A 63 44.69 24.52 7.96
N ALA A 64 43.99 25.65 7.87
CA ALA A 64 42.54 25.74 8.01
C ALA A 64 41.82 24.91 6.91
N LEU A 65 42.20 25.06 5.64
CA LEU A 65 41.60 24.28 4.55
C LEU A 65 41.79 22.77 4.73
N GLY A 66 43.01 22.34 5.08
CA GLY A 66 43.32 20.93 5.32
C GLY A 66 42.56 20.35 6.52
N LEU A 67 42.49 21.10 7.62
CA LEU A 67 41.76 20.71 8.82
C LEU A 67 40.24 20.68 8.58
N GLY A 68 39.70 21.66 7.86
CA GLY A 68 38.29 21.68 7.46
C GLY A 68 37.95 20.51 6.53
N TRP A 69 38.82 20.20 5.57
CA TRP A 69 38.63 19.04 4.69
C TRP A 69 38.63 17.72 5.45
N LEU A 70 39.53 17.57 6.43
CA LEU A 70 39.60 16.39 7.28
C LEU A 70 38.33 16.23 8.14
N LEU A 71 37.83 17.31 8.72
CA LEU A 71 36.57 17.30 9.49
C LEU A 71 35.37 16.94 8.60
N ALA A 72 35.30 17.49 7.39
CA ALA A 72 34.24 17.17 6.43
C ALA A 72 34.30 15.70 5.97
N LEU A 73 35.49 15.19 5.70
CA LEU A 73 35.71 13.78 5.33
C LEU A 73 35.24 12.85 6.45
N LEU A 74 35.64 13.14 7.69
CA LEU A 74 35.23 12.37 8.86
C LEU A 74 33.71 12.46 9.12
N ALA A 75 33.08 13.60 8.86
CA ALA A 75 31.63 13.73 8.95
C ALA A 75 30.91 12.86 7.89
N LEU A 76 31.39 12.87 6.65
CA LEU A 76 30.82 12.11 5.52
C LEU A 76 31.02 10.59 5.66
N LEU A 77 32.14 10.18 6.24
CA LEU A 77 32.43 8.80 6.60
C LEU A 77 31.38 8.22 7.58
N GLY A 78 30.67 9.08 8.32
CA GLY A 78 29.60 8.72 9.24
C GLY A 78 30.09 7.80 10.36
N PRO A 79 30.97 8.27 11.27
CA PRO A 79 31.40 7.48 12.41
C PRO A 79 30.22 7.25 13.36
N SER A 80 30.11 6.04 13.87
CA SER A 80 29.08 5.65 14.82
C SER A 80 29.64 4.93 16.03
N TRP A 81 29.19 5.35 17.21
CA TRP A 81 29.48 4.71 18.49
C TRP A 81 28.24 4.18 19.21
N GLN A 82 27.03 4.50 18.72
CA GLN A 82 25.77 4.09 19.34
C GLN A 82 25.03 3.13 18.42
N ARG A 83 24.62 1.99 18.98
CA ARG A 83 23.67 1.08 18.34
C ARG A 83 22.26 1.51 18.69
N VAL A 84 21.35 1.43 17.72
CA VAL A 84 19.92 1.73 17.88
C VAL A 84 19.15 0.45 17.64
N GLU A 85 18.27 0.11 18.57
CA GLU A 85 17.36 -1.02 18.44
C GLU A 85 16.16 -0.58 17.59
N GLN A 86 16.11 -1.01 16.33
CA GLN A 86 14.90 -0.86 15.51
C GLN A 86 14.02 -2.11 15.66
N SER A 87 12.88 -1.95 16.34
CA SER A 87 11.85 -2.98 16.49
C SER A 87 11.07 -3.15 15.18
N SER A 88 11.62 -3.90 14.22
CA SER A 88 10.94 -4.24 12.96
C SER A 88 10.58 -5.72 12.86
N GLN A 89 10.19 -6.36 13.97
CA GLN A 89 9.47 -7.63 13.92
C GLN A 89 8.03 -7.40 14.34
N LYS A 90 7.14 -7.34 13.33
CA LYS A 90 5.70 -7.50 13.55
C LYS A 90 5.51 -8.86 14.25
N PRO A 91 4.72 -8.94 15.33
CA PRO A 91 4.40 -10.22 15.94
C PRO A 91 3.77 -11.19 14.93
N GLU A 92 4.44 -12.31 14.65
CA GLU A 92 3.98 -13.30 13.68
C GLU A 92 2.99 -14.29 14.32
N ASP A 93 1.69 -14.02 14.16
CA ASP A 93 0.61 -14.93 14.57
C ASP A 93 -0.38 -15.09 13.41
N PRO A 94 0.04 -15.79 12.34
CA PRO A 94 -0.77 -15.92 11.13
C PRO A 94 -2.01 -16.78 11.42
N LEU A 95 -3.15 -16.32 10.89
CA LEU A 95 -4.44 -16.98 11.06
C LEU A 95 -5.01 -17.33 9.69
N VAL A 96 -5.41 -18.59 9.49
CA VAL A 96 -6.18 -18.98 8.30
C VAL A 96 -7.61 -19.25 8.69
N VAL A 97 -8.52 -18.42 8.17
CA VAL A 97 -9.97 -18.56 8.36
C VAL A 97 -10.53 -19.40 7.22
N MET A 98 -11.28 -20.45 7.55
CA MET A 98 -12.02 -21.27 6.59
C MET A 98 -13.50 -21.05 6.79
N LEU A 99 -14.13 -20.42 5.82
CA LEU A 99 -15.54 -20.05 5.82
C LEU A 99 -16.34 -21.03 4.95
N GLU A 100 -17.34 -21.67 5.56
CA GLU A 100 -18.33 -22.44 4.82
C GLU A 100 -19.17 -21.52 3.92
N LEU A 101 -19.33 -21.90 2.65
CA LEU A 101 -20.07 -21.14 1.63
C LEU A 101 -21.09 -22.05 0.91
N THR A 102 -21.87 -22.78 1.70
CA THR A 102 -22.97 -23.64 1.25
C THR A 102 -24.31 -22.90 1.28
N PRO A 103 -25.35 -23.36 0.56
CA PRO A 103 -26.68 -22.75 0.65
C PRO A 103 -27.22 -22.70 2.08
N GLU A 104 -26.86 -23.65 2.95
CA GLU A 104 -27.26 -23.67 4.37
C GLU A 104 -26.84 -22.43 5.17
N MET A 105 -25.81 -21.72 4.70
CA MET A 105 -25.36 -20.46 5.30
C MET A 105 -26.31 -19.29 5.00
N LEU A 106 -27.30 -19.47 4.12
CA LEU A 106 -28.37 -18.49 3.88
C LEU A 106 -29.55 -18.63 4.86
N ALA A 107 -29.51 -19.60 5.79
CA ALA A 107 -30.50 -19.71 6.85
C ALA A 107 -30.56 -18.44 7.71
N THR A 108 -31.77 -18.07 8.14
CA THR A 108 -32.10 -16.80 8.80
C THR A 108 -32.30 -16.91 10.32
N ASP A 109 -31.77 -17.97 10.94
CA ASP A 109 -31.76 -18.14 12.40
C ASP A 109 -30.82 -17.16 13.11
N SER A 110 -29.92 -16.53 12.36
CA SER A 110 -29.16 -15.34 12.75
C SER A 110 -29.44 -14.22 11.76
N SER A 111 -29.80 -13.02 12.26
CA SER A 111 -30.12 -11.89 11.37
C SER A 111 -28.86 -11.26 10.74
N PRO A 112 -28.88 -10.93 9.44
CA PRO A 112 -29.94 -11.25 8.47
C PRO A 112 -29.89 -12.71 7.98
N ASN A 113 -28.70 -13.31 7.85
CA ASN A 113 -28.49 -14.75 7.66
C ASN A 113 -27.13 -15.17 8.25
N ARG A 114 -26.84 -16.48 8.31
CA ARG A 114 -25.58 -17.00 8.88
C ARG A 114 -24.35 -16.49 8.13
N LEU A 115 -24.38 -16.40 6.80
CA LEU A 115 -23.26 -15.92 6.00
C LEU A 115 -22.91 -14.46 6.32
N GLU A 116 -23.92 -13.60 6.44
CA GLU A 116 -23.73 -12.20 6.82
C GLU A 116 -23.19 -12.06 8.25
N GLN A 117 -23.66 -12.90 9.18
CA GLN A 117 -23.09 -12.95 10.53
C GLN A 117 -21.63 -13.42 10.51
N ALA A 118 -21.29 -14.45 9.74
CA ALA A 118 -19.92 -14.93 9.58
C ALA A 118 -19.02 -13.84 8.97
N ARG A 119 -19.49 -13.16 7.92
CA ARG A 119 -18.75 -12.07 7.26
C ARG A 119 -18.46 -10.95 8.24
N ARG A 120 -19.46 -10.54 9.03
CA ARG A 120 -19.28 -9.55 10.10
C ARG A 120 -18.25 -9.99 11.13
N LYS A 121 -18.30 -11.26 11.58
CA LYS A 121 -17.31 -11.79 12.51
C LYS A 121 -15.89 -11.79 11.95
N ILE A 122 -15.74 -12.08 10.65
CA ILE A 122 -14.45 -11.98 9.97
C ILE A 122 -13.99 -10.52 9.91
N TYR A 123 -14.89 -9.55 9.67
CA TYR A 123 -14.53 -8.13 9.73
C TYR A 123 -14.04 -7.69 11.10
N ASP A 124 -14.78 -8.03 12.15
CA ASP A 124 -14.41 -7.69 13.53
C ASP A 124 -13.06 -8.33 13.91
N LEU A 125 -12.83 -9.56 13.46
CA LEU A 125 -11.58 -10.29 13.63
C LEU A 125 -10.41 -9.61 12.91
N LEU A 126 -10.59 -9.30 11.63
CA LEU A 126 -9.58 -8.66 10.79
C LEU A 126 -9.22 -7.27 11.34
N GLN A 127 -10.21 -6.47 11.74
CA GLN A 127 -9.99 -5.12 12.28
C GLN A 127 -9.18 -5.13 13.58
N ASN A 128 -9.42 -6.11 14.46
CA ASN A 128 -8.69 -6.26 15.71
C ASN A 128 -7.31 -6.93 15.55
N ARG A 129 -7.00 -7.44 14.35
CA ARG A 129 -5.76 -8.15 14.03
C ARG A 129 -4.96 -7.45 12.92
N SER A 130 -5.07 -6.13 12.80
CA SER A 130 -4.38 -5.32 11.77
C SER A 130 -2.86 -5.52 11.70
N ASP A 131 -2.25 -5.97 12.79
CA ASP A 131 -0.80 -6.15 12.92
C ASP A 131 -0.34 -7.58 12.61
N ALA A 132 -1.26 -8.50 12.30
CA ALA A 132 -1.00 -9.91 12.04
C ALA A 132 -1.64 -10.38 10.73
N GLN A 133 -0.93 -11.21 9.98
CA GLN A 133 -1.42 -11.72 8.69
C GLN A 133 -2.62 -12.65 8.87
N THR A 134 -3.67 -12.44 8.08
CA THR A 134 -4.84 -13.31 8.04
C THR A 134 -5.11 -13.75 6.60
N ALA A 135 -5.32 -15.04 6.40
CA ALA A 135 -5.80 -15.60 5.14
C ALA A 135 -7.26 -16.02 5.28
N VAL A 136 -8.00 -16.00 4.18
CA VAL A 136 -9.38 -16.47 4.13
C VAL A 136 -9.51 -17.49 3.01
N ILE A 137 -9.99 -18.68 3.37
CA ILE A 137 -10.37 -19.77 2.48
C ILE A 137 -11.88 -19.89 2.53
N VAL A 138 -12.51 -20.07 1.39
CA VAL A 138 -13.93 -20.42 1.28
C VAL A 138 -14.07 -21.85 0.82
N TYR A 139 -15.07 -22.57 1.33
CA TYR A 139 -15.28 -23.96 0.97
C TYR A 139 -16.74 -24.38 0.90
N ALA A 140 -16.99 -25.39 0.06
CA ALA A 140 -18.24 -26.13 -0.09
C ALA A 140 -17.85 -27.56 -0.48
N GLY A 141 -18.19 -28.03 -1.69
CA GLY A 141 -17.68 -29.31 -2.24
C GLY A 141 -16.20 -29.24 -2.67
N SER A 142 -15.65 -28.04 -2.78
CA SER A 142 -14.25 -27.72 -3.07
C SER A 142 -13.78 -26.58 -2.17
N ALA A 143 -12.47 -26.32 -2.08
CA ALA A 143 -11.89 -25.27 -1.23
C ALA A 143 -10.95 -24.34 -2.01
N HIS A 144 -11.12 -23.03 -1.83
CA HIS A 144 -10.41 -22.00 -2.59
C HIS A 144 -9.90 -20.88 -1.69
N THR A 145 -8.71 -20.38 -1.99
CA THR A 145 -8.10 -19.23 -1.29
C THR A 145 -8.75 -17.97 -1.81
N LEU A 146 -9.51 -17.27 -0.96
CA LEU A 146 -10.09 -15.97 -1.28
C LEU A 146 -9.07 -14.87 -1.04
N VAL A 147 -8.47 -14.88 0.15
CA VAL A 147 -7.46 -13.90 0.58
C VAL A 147 -6.20 -14.69 0.99
N PRO A 148 -5.04 -14.48 0.33
CA PRO A 148 -3.78 -15.05 0.80
C PRO A 148 -3.36 -14.43 2.14
N LEU A 149 -2.32 -14.95 2.79
CA LEU A 149 -1.79 -14.36 4.03
C LEU A 149 -1.40 -12.89 3.80
N SER A 150 -2.18 -11.98 4.37
CA SER A 150 -2.03 -10.53 4.20
C SER A 150 -2.52 -9.80 5.45
N ASP A 151 -1.97 -8.60 5.68
CA ASP A 151 -2.46 -7.62 6.64
C ASP A 151 -3.28 -6.50 5.97
N ASP A 152 -3.52 -6.59 4.65
CA ASP A 152 -4.34 -5.63 3.89
C ASP A 152 -5.85 -5.85 4.12
N MET A 153 -6.36 -5.09 5.09
CA MET A 153 -7.76 -5.00 5.44
C MET A 153 -8.68 -4.56 4.29
N ALA A 154 -8.24 -3.62 3.45
CA ALA A 154 -9.08 -3.01 2.43
C ALA A 154 -9.36 -4.01 1.31
N THR A 155 -8.32 -4.71 0.87
CA THR A 155 -8.45 -5.77 -0.15
C THR A 155 -9.29 -6.93 0.38
N SER A 156 -9.02 -7.38 1.62
CA SER A 156 -9.78 -8.46 2.25
C SER A 156 -11.27 -8.14 2.34
N ARG A 157 -11.60 -6.88 2.61
CA ARG A 157 -12.99 -6.44 2.71
C ARG A 157 -13.73 -6.49 1.39
N ASN A 158 -13.16 -5.93 0.33
CA ASN A 158 -13.79 -5.94 -0.99
C ASN A 158 -14.09 -7.38 -1.47
N LEU A 159 -13.20 -8.33 -1.17
CA LEU A 159 -13.36 -9.73 -1.55
C LEU A 159 -14.45 -10.44 -0.71
N LEU A 160 -14.54 -10.13 0.58
CA LEU A 160 -15.56 -10.72 1.48
C LEU A 160 -16.98 -10.26 1.13
N GLU A 161 -17.17 -8.99 0.72
CA GLU A 161 -18.49 -8.44 0.35
C GLU A 161 -19.10 -9.15 -0.88
N ALA A 162 -18.27 -9.69 -1.77
CA ALA A 162 -18.71 -10.39 -2.97
C ALA A 162 -19.13 -11.87 -2.74
N LEU A 163 -18.98 -12.41 -1.52
CA LEU A 163 -19.19 -13.83 -1.25
C LEU A 163 -20.68 -14.23 -1.25
N LYS A 164 -20.99 -15.27 -2.03
CA LYS A 164 -22.29 -15.94 -2.11
C LYS A 164 -22.12 -17.45 -2.37
N PRO A 165 -23.01 -18.34 -1.91
CA PRO A 165 -22.91 -19.78 -2.21
C PRO A 165 -22.82 -20.13 -3.70
N SER A 166 -23.46 -19.33 -4.56
CA SER A 166 -23.49 -19.52 -6.02
C SER A 166 -22.13 -19.38 -6.72
N ILE A 167 -21.12 -18.77 -6.08
CA ILE A 167 -19.76 -18.67 -6.65
C ILE A 167 -18.94 -19.96 -6.51
N MET A 168 -19.39 -20.92 -5.69
CA MET A 168 -18.65 -22.16 -5.47
C MET A 168 -18.84 -23.14 -6.64
N PRO A 169 -17.75 -23.69 -7.21
CA PRO A 169 -17.85 -24.52 -8.41
C PRO A 169 -18.40 -25.92 -8.14
N GLN A 170 -18.30 -26.42 -6.91
CA GLN A 170 -18.78 -27.74 -6.51
C GLN A 170 -19.65 -27.62 -5.25
N PRO A 171 -20.91 -28.10 -5.28
CA PRO A 171 -21.74 -28.19 -4.09
C PRO A 171 -21.27 -29.33 -3.17
N GLY A 172 -21.60 -29.24 -1.88
CA GLY A 172 -21.25 -30.24 -0.86
C GLY A 172 -20.52 -29.63 0.34
N HIS A 173 -19.99 -30.50 1.21
CA HIS A 173 -19.28 -30.12 2.43
C HIS A 173 -17.93 -30.85 2.48
N ARG A 174 -16.85 -30.10 2.32
CA ARG A 174 -15.46 -30.58 2.31
C ARG A 174 -14.55 -29.69 3.14
N ALA A 175 -14.89 -29.53 4.43
CA ALA A 175 -14.05 -28.81 5.38
C ALA A 175 -12.63 -29.40 5.49
N ASP A 176 -12.47 -30.69 5.24
CA ASP A 176 -11.17 -31.38 5.16
C ASP A 176 -10.26 -30.81 4.07
N LEU A 177 -10.80 -30.48 2.89
CA LEU A 177 -10.02 -29.84 1.82
C LEU A 177 -9.61 -28.41 2.18
N ALA A 178 -10.49 -27.70 2.90
CA ALA A 178 -10.19 -26.35 3.39
C ALA A 178 -9.03 -26.36 4.39
N ILE A 179 -9.01 -27.34 5.29
CA ILE A 179 -7.91 -27.55 6.24
C ILE A 179 -6.62 -27.89 5.50
N GLY A 180 -6.65 -28.79 4.50
CA GLY A 180 -5.47 -29.10 3.69
C GLY A 180 -4.86 -27.86 3.03
N LYS A 181 -5.70 -27.05 2.37
CA LYS A 181 -5.28 -25.78 1.75
C LYS A 181 -4.80 -24.75 2.78
N ALA A 182 -5.37 -24.76 3.99
CA ALA A 182 -4.92 -23.88 5.07
C ALA A 182 -3.52 -24.24 5.57
N LEU A 183 -3.22 -25.54 5.68
CA LEU A 183 -1.88 -26.02 6.00
C LEU A 183 -0.87 -25.65 4.92
N GLU A 184 -1.23 -25.80 3.63
CA GLU A 184 -0.38 -25.36 2.50
C GLU A 184 -0.03 -23.87 2.57
N LEU A 185 -0.99 -23.00 2.93
CA LEU A 185 -0.75 -21.57 3.08
C LEU A 185 0.17 -21.25 4.26
N LEU A 186 0.03 -21.98 5.37
CA LEU A 186 0.91 -21.82 6.54
C LEU A 186 2.32 -22.33 6.28
N ASP A 187 2.49 -23.43 5.55
CA ASP A 187 3.80 -23.98 5.18
C ASP A 187 4.57 -23.06 4.21
N GLN A 188 3.85 -22.27 3.40
CA GLN A 188 4.45 -21.24 2.55
C GLN A 188 4.88 -19.98 3.32
N SER A 189 4.44 -19.83 4.57
CA SER A 189 4.85 -18.74 5.45
C SER A 189 6.23 -19.01 6.07
N ALA A 190 7.00 -17.95 6.34
CA ALA A 190 8.40 -18.01 6.77
C ALA A 190 8.66 -18.84 8.05
N LEU A 191 7.64 -19.11 8.86
CA LEU A 191 7.76 -19.85 10.13
C LEU A 191 7.01 -21.18 10.19
N GLY A 192 6.15 -21.53 9.21
CA GLY A 192 5.38 -22.79 9.22
C GLY A 192 4.46 -22.99 10.44
N GLN A 193 4.16 -21.92 11.17
CA GLN A 193 3.36 -21.93 12.41
C GLN A 193 2.19 -20.96 12.27
N GLY A 194 1.05 -21.28 12.88
CA GLY A 194 -0.14 -20.42 12.84
C GLY A 194 -1.34 -21.02 13.55
N ARG A 195 -2.50 -20.42 13.33
CA ARG A 195 -3.80 -20.87 13.86
C ARG A 195 -4.78 -21.07 12.72
N LEU A 196 -5.69 -22.02 12.92
CA LEU A 196 -6.76 -22.34 11.97
C LEU A 196 -8.10 -21.96 12.60
N LEU A 197 -8.94 -21.20 11.90
CA LEU A 197 -10.30 -20.89 12.34
C LEU A 197 -11.32 -21.43 11.34
N LEU A 198 -12.04 -22.49 11.70
CA LEU A 198 -13.12 -23.06 10.91
C LEU A 198 -14.46 -22.46 11.34
N ILE A 199 -15.18 -21.85 10.40
CA ILE A 199 -16.54 -21.31 10.60
C ILE A 199 -17.52 -22.22 9.87
N THR A 200 -18.32 -22.97 10.62
CA THR A 200 -19.23 -23.99 10.07
C THR A 200 -20.44 -24.25 10.97
N SER A 201 -21.47 -24.90 10.44
CA SER A 201 -22.66 -25.30 11.20
C SER A 201 -22.65 -26.77 11.65
N SER A 202 -21.97 -27.65 10.91
CA SER A 202 -21.88 -29.07 11.23
C SER A 202 -20.67 -29.71 10.53
N LEU A 203 -20.30 -30.94 10.92
CA LEU A 203 -19.24 -31.69 10.24
C LEU A 203 -19.69 -33.14 10.05
N SER A 204 -19.62 -33.64 8.83
CA SER A 204 -19.84 -35.05 8.51
C SER A 204 -18.69 -35.94 9.00
N GLU A 205 -18.92 -37.26 9.09
CA GLU A 205 -17.86 -38.21 9.46
C GLU A 205 -16.69 -38.22 8.45
N LEU A 206 -16.97 -37.99 7.16
CA LEU A 206 -15.93 -37.88 6.13
C LEU A 206 -15.01 -36.69 6.45
N GLU A 207 -15.60 -35.52 6.69
CA GLU A 207 -14.85 -34.31 7.02
C GLU A 207 -14.06 -34.47 8.32
N ARG A 208 -14.68 -35.03 9.38
CA ARG A 208 -13.98 -35.28 10.65
C ARG A 208 -12.76 -36.17 10.46
N ASN A 209 -12.88 -37.26 9.70
CA ASN A 209 -11.77 -38.17 9.44
C ASN A 209 -10.69 -37.51 8.59
N GLY A 210 -11.07 -36.76 7.55
CA GLY A 210 -10.12 -36.00 6.72
C GLY A 210 -9.36 -34.95 7.53
N ILE A 211 -10.04 -34.21 8.41
CA ILE A 211 -9.42 -33.22 9.30
C ILE A 211 -8.48 -33.89 10.30
N ARG A 212 -8.87 -35.02 10.93
CA ARG A 212 -7.96 -35.78 11.82
C ARG A 212 -6.70 -36.23 11.10
N GLN A 213 -6.84 -36.70 9.86
CA GLN A 213 -5.70 -37.13 9.06
C GLN A 213 -4.80 -35.93 8.70
N ALA A 214 -5.38 -34.81 8.28
CA ALA A 214 -4.63 -33.60 7.94
C ALA A 214 -3.90 -33.00 9.14
N LEU A 215 -4.48 -33.10 10.34
CA LEU A 215 -3.89 -32.58 11.58
C LEU A 215 -3.00 -33.60 12.31
N SER A 216 -2.72 -34.77 11.72
CA SER A 216 -1.87 -35.78 12.36
C SER A 216 -0.39 -35.34 12.35
N GLY A 217 0.10 -34.84 13.49
CA GLY A 217 1.49 -34.37 13.65
C GLY A 217 1.62 -33.10 14.51
N HIS A 218 2.61 -32.25 14.20
CA HIS A 218 2.80 -30.92 14.81
C HIS A 218 1.89 -29.87 14.16
N ALA A 219 0.59 -30.15 14.10
CA ALA A 219 -0.35 -29.30 13.39
C ALA A 219 -0.72 -28.04 14.19
N PRO A 220 -1.01 -26.92 13.51
CA PRO A 220 -1.49 -25.70 14.13
C PRO A 220 -2.82 -25.91 14.89
N GLN A 221 -3.07 -25.05 15.88
CA GLN A 221 -4.27 -25.13 16.69
C GLN A 221 -5.53 -24.89 15.85
N LEU A 222 -6.45 -25.87 15.82
CA LEU A 222 -7.77 -25.72 15.21
C LEU A 222 -8.77 -25.06 16.18
N LEU A 223 -9.33 -23.95 15.74
CA LEU A 223 -10.40 -23.22 16.41
C LEU A 223 -11.67 -23.38 15.56
N ILE A 224 -12.78 -23.73 16.18
CA ILE A 224 -14.07 -23.91 15.51
C ILE A 224 -15.05 -22.88 16.05
N LEU A 225 -15.62 -22.08 15.15
CA LEU A 225 -16.71 -21.15 15.40
C LEU A 225 -18.00 -21.70 14.79
N GLY A 226 -18.86 -22.26 15.65
CA GLY A 226 -20.15 -22.80 15.25
C GLY A 226 -21.16 -21.69 14.94
N ILE A 227 -21.77 -21.68 13.75
CA ILE A 227 -22.75 -20.67 13.35
C ILE A 227 -24.15 -21.24 13.16
N GLY A 228 -25.17 -20.48 13.58
CA GLY A 228 -26.57 -20.90 13.57
C GLY A 228 -27.12 -21.27 14.95
N SER A 229 -28.33 -21.84 14.94
CA SER A 229 -29.12 -22.24 16.11
C SER A 229 -29.40 -23.74 16.11
N ARG A 230 -29.80 -24.29 17.27
CA ARG A 230 -30.15 -25.70 17.38
C ARG A 230 -31.51 -26.01 16.77
N GLU A 231 -32.38 -25.01 16.77
CA GLU A 231 -33.71 -25.04 16.20
C GLU A 231 -33.65 -25.10 14.66
N GLY A 232 -32.66 -24.42 14.08
CA GLY A 232 -32.50 -24.24 12.64
C GLY A 232 -33.47 -23.20 12.08
N ALA A 233 -33.26 -22.81 10.82
CA ALA A 233 -34.17 -21.93 10.08
C ALA A 233 -34.21 -22.37 8.61
N PRO A 234 -35.36 -22.21 7.93
CA PRO A 234 -35.49 -22.62 6.55
C PRO A 234 -34.55 -21.80 5.66
N VAL A 235 -34.01 -22.44 4.64
CA VAL A 235 -33.13 -21.79 3.67
C VAL A 235 -33.95 -21.32 2.48
N VAL A 236 -33.73 -20.07 2.07
CA VAL A 236 -34.36 -19.46 0.89
C VAL A 236 -33.30 -19.27 -0.18
N ASP A 237 -33.60 -19.68 -1.41
CA ASP A 237 -32.73 -19.47 -2.56
C ASP A 237 -32.73 -18.00 -3.04
N GLU A 238 -31.92 -17.69 -4.04
CA GLU A 238 -31.84 -16.33 -4.61
C GLU A 238 -33.17 -15.87 -5.27
N ASN A 239 -34.07 -16.80 -5.59
CA ASN A 239 -35.38 -16.54 -6.18
C ASN A 239 -36.51 -16.38 -5.14
N GLY A 240 -36.20 -16.48 -3.84
CA GLY A 240 -37.20 -16.39 -2.77
C GLY A 240 -37.95 -17.70 -2.50
N GLN A 241 -37.51 -18.83 -3.07
CA GLN A 241 -38.10 -20.15 -2.87
C GLN A 241 -37.40 -20.92 -1.75
N PHE A 242 -38.15 -21.72 -1.00
CA PHE A 242 -37.55 -22.60 0.01
C PHE A 242 -36.77 -23.73 -0.66
N LEU A 243 -35.51 -23.90 -0.26
CA LEU A 243 -34.74 -25.07 -0.66
C LEU A 243 -35.31 -26.33 -0.03
N GLN A 244 -35.28 -27.41 -0.79
CA GLN A 244 -35.75 -28.72 -0.36
C GLN A 244 -34.57 -29.68 -0.19
N ASP A 245 -34.70 -30.61 0.75
CA ASP A 245 -33.77 -31.72 0.90
C ASP A 245 -34.05 -32.82 -0.14
N ASP A 246 -33.22 -33.87 -0.13
CA ASP A 246 -33.35 -35.02 -1.05
C ASP A 246 -34.70 -35.77 -0.92
N GLN A 247 -35.46 -35.49 0.15
CA GLN A 247 -36.75 -36.10 0.46
C GLN A 247 -37.92 -35.18 0.07
N GLY A 248 -37.63 -34.00 -0.49
CA GLY A 248 -38.62 -33.00 -0.89
C GLY A 248 -39.20 -32.17 0.28
N ALA A 249 -38.66 -32.32 1.49
CA ALA A 249 -39.04 -31.49 2.63
C ALA A 249 -38.23 -30.19 2.64
N ILE A 250 -38.73 -29.14 3.30
CA ILE A 250 -37.99 -27.87 3.41
C ILE A 250 -36.68 -28.11 4.16
N LEU A 251 -35.56 -27.73 3.55
CA LEU A 251 -34.23 -27.83 4.12
C LEU A 251 -34.12 -26.94 5.35
N LEU A 252 -33.92 -27.57 6.51
CA LEU A 252 -33.87 -26.92 7.81
C LEU A 252 -32.52 -27.23 8.51
N PRO A 253 -31.42 -26.58 8.11
CA PRO A 253 -30.09 -26.85 8.66
C PRO A 253 -30.02 -26.44 10.13
N ARG A 254 -29.34 -27.23 10.95
CA ARG A 254 -29.21 -27.03 12.41
C ARG A 254 -27.75 -27.02 12.82
N LEU A 255 -27.42 -26.19 13.81
CA LEU A 255 -26.10 -26.17 14.42
C LEU A 255 -25.92 -27.35 15.38
N ASP A 256 -25.03 -28.27 15.05
CA ASP A 256 -24.64 -29.39 15.93
C ASP A 256 -23.50 -28.98 16.89
N SER A 257 -23.83 -28.06 17.80
CA SER A 257 -22.87 -27.58 18.81
C SER A 257 -22.23 -28.69 19.67
N PRO A 258 -22.97 -29.72 20.15
CA PRO A 258 -22.37 -30.79 20.95
C PRO A 258 -21.33 -31.58 20.16
N SER A 259 -21.61 -31.95 18.90
CA SER A 259 -20.67 -32.70 18.10
C SER A 259 -19.44 -31.87 17.72
N LEU A 260 -19.62 -30.62 17.27
CA LEU A 260 -18.51 -29.72 16.96
C LEU A 260 -17.59 -29.50 18.16
N ARG A 261 -18.16 -29.37 19.37
CA ARG A 261 -17.39 -29.26 20.61
C ARG A 261 -16.61 -30.53 20.93
N ALA A 262 -17.26 -31.70 20.82
CA ALA A 262 -16.61 -32.99 21.07
C ALA A 262 -15.45 -33.21 20.08
N PHE A 263 -15.68 -32.92 18.80
CA PHE A 263 -14.67 -33.01 17.75
C PHE A 263 -13.51 -32.04 17.96
N ALA A 264 -13.79 -30.77 18.30
CA ALA A 264 -12.73 -29.80 18.60
C ALA A 264 -11.85 -30.28 19.76
N LEU A 265 -12.41 -30.89 20.80
CA LEU A 265 -11.65 -31.45 21.92
C LEU A 265 -10.80 -32.66 21.52
N ASP A 266 -11.34 -33.54 20.65
CA ASP A 266 -10.65 -34.73 20.11
C ASP A 266 -9.36 -34.36 19.37
N VAL A 267 -9.38 -33.27 18.59
CA VAL A 267 -8.22 -32.78 17.82
C VAL A 267 -7.36 -31.75 18.59
N GLY A 268 -7.56 -31.58 19.89
CA GLY A 268 -6.79 -30.62 20.71
C GLY A 268 -7.10 -29.14 20.42
N GLY A 269 -8.21 -28.88 19.74
CA GLY A 269 -8.71 -27.56 19.38
C GLY A 269 -9.64 -26.92 20.40
N ARG A 270 -10.30 -25.83 20.00
CA ARG A 270 -11.29 -25.11 20.82
C ARG A 270 -12.56 -24.83 20.03
N TYR A 271 -13.71 -24.87 20.71
CA TYR A 271 -15.00 -24.57 20.12
C TYR A 271 -15.70 -23.41 20.83
N ARG A 272 -16.28 -22.49 20.06
CA ARG A 272 -17.25 -21.49 20.53
C ARG A 272 -18.41 -21.40 19.52
N GLN A 273 -19.60 -21.08 20.01
CA GLN A 273 -20.72 -20.72 19.14
C GLN A 273 -20.68 -19.22 18.88
N ALA A 274 -20.98 -18.82 17.64
CA ALA A 274 -21.05 -17.43 17.23
C ALA A 274 -22.10 -16.66 18.04
N ARG A 275 -21.73 -15.46 18.48
CA ARG A 275 -22.60 -14.54 19.23
C ARG A 275 -22.70 -13.20 18.51
N LEU A 276 -23.62 -12.35 18.95
CA LEU A 276 -23.73 -10.97 18.45
C LEU A 276 -22.59 -10.08 18.97
N ASP A 277 -21.97 -10.46 20.10
CA ASP A 277 -20.82 -9.78 20.71
C ASP A 277 -19.52 -10.54 20.44
N ASP A 278 -18.37 -9.95 20.74
CA ASP A 278 -17.05 -10.55 20.46
C ASP A 278 -16.56 -11.55 21.52
N ASN A 279 -17.41 -11.95 22.45
CA ASN A 279 -17.02 -12.86 23.53
C ASN A 279 -16.70 -14.28 23.01
N ASP A 280 -17.26 -14.65 21.86
CA ASP A 280 -16.91 -15.85 21.12
C ASP A 280 -15.44 -15.82 20.63
N LEU A 281 -15.05 -14.76 19.92
CA LEU A 281 -13.70 -14.57 19.39
C LEU A 281 -12.66 -14.39 20.51
N ARG A 282 -12.98 -13.64 21.58
CA ARG A 282 -12.14 -13.59 22.80
C ARG A 282 -12.02 -14.96 23.46
N GLY A 283 -13.12 -15.70 23.53
CA GLY A 283 -13.14 -17.06 24.09
C GLY A 283 -12.31 -18.08 23.30
N LEU A 284 -11.97 -17.79 22.04
CA LEU A 284 -11.03 -18.53 21.20
C LEU A 284 -9.59 -17.98 21.29
N GLY A 285 -9.37 -16.87 21.98
CA GLY A 285 -8.06 -16.20 22.09
C GLY A 285 -7.63 -15.50 20.79
N LEU A 286 -8.58 -15.18 19.91
CA LEU A 286 -8.28 -14.55 18.60
C LEU A 286 -8.09 -13.04 18.69
N LEU A 287 -8.69 -12.40 19.70
CA LEU A 287 -8.65 -10.94 19.92
C LEU A 287 -7.63 -10.51 20.98
N ASP A 288 -7.12 -11.45 21.78
CA ASP A 288 -5.94 -11.18 22.58
C ASP A 288 -4.75 -11.13 21.61
N GLY A 289 -4.20 -9.94 21.38
CA GLY A 289 -2.97 -9.78 20.58
C GLY A 289 -1.88 -10.75 21.06
N PRO A 290 -0.90 -11.10 20.22
CA PRO A 290 0.03 -12.22 20.44
C PRO A 290 0.77 -12.10 21.78
N ARG A 291 0.19 -12.66 22.85
CA ARG A 291 0.77 -12.67 24.20
C ARG A 291 1.93 -13.65 24.30
N ASN A 292 2.02 -14.60 23.36
CA ASN A 292 2.97 -15.71 23.45
C ASN A 292 4.31 -15.47 22.73
N LEU A 293 4.45 -14.46 21.86
CA LEU A 293 5.75 -14.11 21.26
C LEU A 293 6.49 -12.98 21.99
N ARG A 294 5.84 -12.29 22.93
CA ARG A 294 6.51 -11.31 23.80
C ARG A 294 7.34 -11.95 24.91
N ASN A 295 7.16 -13.26 25.17
CA ASN A 295 7.74 -13.93 26.33
C ASN A 295 9.05 -14.70 26.05
N ASP A 296 9.43 -14.88 24.78
CA ASP A 296 10.65 -15.62 24.44
C ASP A 296 11.91 -14.76 24.37
N GLY A 297 11.84 -13.47 24.73
CA GLY A 297 13.02 -12.62 24.97
C GLY A 297 13.97 -12.44 23.78
N GLN A 298 13.70 -13.08 22.64
CA GLN A 298 14.42 -12.95 21.39
C GLN A 298 13.80 -11.78 20.64
N THR A 299 14.05 -10.58 21.16
CA THR A 299 14.19 -9.44 20.25
C THR A 299 15.31 -9.84 19.29
N LEU A 300 14.98 -10.15 18.05
CA LEU A 300 15.97 -10.24 16.99
C LEU A 300 16.50 -8.81 16.82
N GLN A 301 17.55 -8.51 17.61
CA GLN A 301 18.28 -7.26 17.63
C GLN A 301 18.92 -7.09 16.25
N LEU A 302 18.21 -6.43 15.35
CA LEU A 302 18.82 -5.86 14.17
C LEU A 302 19.66 -4.68 14.67
N ASP A 303 20.94 -4.97 14.94
CA ASP A 303 21.97 -4.02 15.35
C ASP A 303 22.23 -3.01 14.21
N THR A 304 21.41 -1.98 14.08
CA THR A 304 21.73 -0.84 13.22
C THR A 304 22.50 0.21 14.02
N TRP A 305 23.57 0.74 13.44
CA TRP A 305 24.36 1.80 14.04
C TRP A 305 23.67 3.16 13.80
N ALA A 306 23.85 4.16 14.68
CA ALA A 306 23.38 5.53 14.43
C ALA A 306 24.48 6.36 13.76
N ASP A 307 24.22 6.97 12.61
CA ASP A 307 25.19 7.92 12.02
C ASP A 307 25.36 9.14 12.94
N GLN A 308 26.56 9.31 13.50
CA GLN A 308 26.92 10.42 14.39
C GLN A 308 27.91 11.40 13.74
N GLY A 309 28.16 11.29 12.43
CA GLY A 309 29.08 12.17 11.71
C GLY A 309 28.67 13.64 11.74
N TYR A 310 27.40 13.93 11.97
CA TYR A 310 26.87 15.30 12.06
C TYR A 310 27.50 16.13 13.19
N TRP A 311 28.02 15.53 14.26
CA TRP A 311 28.71 16.26 15.34
C TRP A 311 29.97 16.98 14.85
N LEU A 312 30.63 16.46 13.82
CA LEU A 312 31.84 17.04 13.25
C LEU A 312 31.56 18.27 12.38
N LEU A 313 30.29 18.56 12.06
CA LEU A 313 29.89 19.77 11.35
C LEU A 313 30.03 21.02 12.22
N LEU A 314 29.86 20.92 13.55
CA LEU A 314 30.00 22.05 14.47
C LEU A 314 31.43 22.64 14.48
N PRO A 315 32.51 21.86 14.71
CA PRO A 315 33.87 22.39 14.65
C PRO A 315 34.26 22.82 13.23
N LEU A 316 33.74 22.16 12.20
CA LEU A 316 33.93 22.56 10.80
C LEU A 316 33.35 23.96 10.54
N LEU A 317 32.13 24.23 11.00
CA LEU A 317 31.46 25.51 10.86
C LEU A 317 32.24 26.62 11.57
N LEU A 318 32.75 26.35 12.78
CA LEU A 318 33.59 27.30 13.52
C LEU A 318 34.89 27.62 12.77
N LEU A 319 35.54 26.61 12.19
CA LEU A 319 36.75 26.78 11.41
C LEU A 319 36.49 27.64 10.16
N VAL A 320 35.39 27.36 9.43
CA VAL A 320 34.95 28.16 8.28
C VAL A 320 34.68 29.62 8.70
N ALA A 321 34.01 29.82 9.84
CA ALA A 321 33.76 31.16 10.37
C ALA A 321 35.05 31.94 10.69
N CYS A 322 36.07 31.29 11.24
CA CYS A 322 37.37 31.90 11.52
C CYS A 322 38.22 32.13 10.25
N ALA A 323 38.07 31.31 9.22
CA ALA A 323 38.79 31.45 7.95
C ALA A 323 38.23 32.57 7.05
N GLY A 324 36.97 32.96 7.25
CA GLY A 324 36.28 33.99 6.49
C GLY A 324 36.69 35.42 6.88
N ARG A 325 37.50 36.07 6.05
CA ARG A 325 37.72 37.53 6.12
C ARG A 325 36.41 38.27 5.81
N ARG A 326 36.02 39.22 6.69
CA ARG A 326 34.87 40.17 6.64
C ARG A 326 33.84 39.91 5.52
N GLY A 327 32.83 39.10 5.78
CA GLY A 327 31.63 39.03 4.93
C GLY A 327 30.87 37.70 4.94
N TRP A 328 31.50 36.57 5.27
CA TRP A 328 30.83 35.26 5.18
C TRP A 328 29.90 34.92 6.35
N LEU A 329 30.02 35.61 7.50
CA LEU A 329 29.02 35.52 8.57
C LEU A 329 27.62 36.00 8.09
N PHE A 330 27.55 36.80 7.02
CA PHE A 330 26.27 37.15 6.36
C PHE A 330 25.65 36.00 5.57
N CYS A 331 26.37 34.88 5.36
CA CYS A 331 25.85 33.68 4.69
C CYS A 331 25.29 32.64 5.69
N LEU A 332 25.54 32.78 7.00
CA LEU A 332 24.93 31.93 8.03
C LEU A 332 23.39 32.02 8.09
N PRO A 333 22.76 33.19 7.92
CA PRO A 333 21.29 33.30 7.81
C PRO A 333 20.74 32.56 6.58
N LEU A 334 21.49 32.53 5.47
CA LEU A 334 21.12 31.78 4.27
C LEU A 334 21.07 30.27 4.54
N LEU A 335 21.96 29.74 5.37
CA LEU A 335 21.95 28.32 5.78
C LEU A 335 20.72 27.94 6.63
N PHE A 336 20.21 28.86 7.46
CA PHE A 336 18.96 28.65 8.21
C PHE A 336 17.70 28.82 7.35
N MET A 337 17.81 29.40 6.15
CA MET A 337 16.72 29.52 5.18
C MET A 337 16.62 28.30 4.24
N LEU A 338 17.63 27.43 4.19
CA LEU A 338 17.51 26.12 3.56
C LEU A 338 16.78 25.18 4.53
N GLN A 339 15.45 25.12 4.42
CA GLN A 339 14.71 24.00 5.01
C GLN A 339 15.29 22.69 4.46
N PRO A 340 15.46 21.64 5.30
CA PRO A 340 15.89 20.34 4.81
C PRO A 340 14.89 19.89 3.74
N GLN A 341 15.33 19.91 2.49
CA GLN A 341 14.51 19.37 1.41
C GLN A 341 14.32 17.88 1.67
N PRO A 342 13.13 17.32 1.42
CA PRO A 342 12.93 15.88 1.50
C PRO A 342 14.01 15.20 0.65
N ALA A 343 14.67 14.19 1.23
CA ALA A 343 15.72 13.45 0.55
C ALA A 343 15.16 12.86 -0.75
N GLN A 344 15.53 13.46 -1.88
CA GLN A 344 15.21 12.94 -3.21
C GLN A 344 16.20 11.80 -3.49
N ALA A 345 15.69 10.57 -3.53
CA ALA A 345 16.49 9.41 -3.89
C ALA A 345 16.75 9.44 -5.41
N ILE A 346 17.94 9.92 -5.80
CA ILE A 346 18.36 9.92 -7.20
C ILE A 346 18.67 8.47 -7.59
N SER A 347 17.90 7.91 -8.53
CA SER A 347 18.16 6.61 -9.14
C SER A 347 19.05 6.78 -10.38
N PHE A 348 19.74 5.71 -10.80
CA PHE A 348 20.59 5.74 -12.01
C PHE A 348 19.80 6.13 -13.27
N THR A 349 18.50 5.82 -13.33
CA THR A 349 17.60 6.19 -14.43
C THR A 349 17.31 7.69 -14.50
N ASP A 350 17.31 8.39 -13.37
CA ASP A 350 17.06 9.83 -13.29
C ASP A 350 18.19 10.67 -13.92
N LEU A 351 19.37 10.08 -14.07
CA LEU A 351 20.52 10.71 -14.72
C LEU A 351 20.35 10.85 -16.24
N TRP A 352 19.51 10.01 -16.85
CA TRP A 352 19.40 9.89 -18.31
C TRP A 352 18.01 10.21 -18.86
N LEU A 353 16.97 10.18 -18.02
CA LEU A 353 15.58 10.35 -18.43
C LEU A 353 14.86 11.33 -17.51
N ARG A 354 14.14 12.27 -18.11
CA ARG A 354 13.22 13.15 -17.36
C ARG A 354 12.04 12.34 -16.82
N PRO A 355 11.42 12.75 -15.70
CA PRO A 355 10.26 12.07 -15.12
C PRO A 355 9.15 11.79 -16.15
N ASP A 356 8.82 12.77 -17.01
CA ASP A 356 7.81 12.57 -18.07
C ASP A 356 8.21 11.49 -19.11
N GLN A 357 9.50 11.33 -19.40
CA GLN A 357 9.99 10.28 -20.30
C GLN A 357 9.92 8.90 -19.64
N GLN A 358 10.14 8.84 -18.33
CA GLN A 358 9.98 7.62 -17.55
C GLN A 358 8.50 7.22 -17.48
N GLY A 359 7.61 8.17 -17.18
CA GLY A 359 6.15 7.98 -17.20
C GLY A 359 5.66 7.50 -18.56
N LEU A 360 6.14 8.08 -19.67
CA LEU A 360 5.76 7.66 -21.02
C LEU A 360 6.21 6.22 -21.32
N ARG A 361 7.42 5.81 -20.90
CA ARG A 361 7.88 4.41 -21.05
C ARG A 361 7.02 3.45 -20.25
N LEU A 362 6.61 3.83 -19.04
CA LEU A 362 5.71 3.03 -18.21
C LEU A 362 4.33 2.87 -18.86
N LEU A 363 3.80 3.93 -19.49
CA LEU A 363 2.59 3.83 -20.30
C LEU A 363 2.74 2.89 -21.49
N GLN A 364 3.88 2.90 -22.17
CA GLN A 364 4.17 1.96 -23.27
C GLN A 364 4.30 0.50 -22.80
N GLN A 365 4.75 0.29 -21.56
CA GLN A 365 4.83 -1.02 -20.92
C GLN A 365 3.49 -1.48 -20.30
N ASN A 366 2.40 -0.76 -20.56
CA ASN A 366 1.07 -1.04 -20.00
C ASN A 366 1.03 -1.00 -18.46
N LYS A 367 1.80 -0.11 -17.84
CA LYS A 367 1.84 0.14 -16.38
C LYS A 367 1.36 1.56 -16.04
N PRO A 368 0.06 1.86 -16.25
CA PRO A 368 -0.43 3.23 -16.18
C PRO A 368 -0.45 3.82 -14.77
N LEU A 369 -0.74 3.03 -13.73
CA LEU A 369 -0.74 3.53 -12.35
C LEU A 369 0.64 3.99 -11.88
N LEU A 370 1.70 3.25 -12.21
CA LEU A 370 3.07 3.66 -11.91
C LEU A 370 3.47 4.92 -12.68
N ALA A 371 3.00 5.06 -13.93
CA ALA A 371 3.31 6.24 -14.74
C ALA A 371 2.80 7.55 -14.12
N VAL A 372 1.69 7.51 -13.37
CA VAL A 372 1.11 8.69 -12.69
C VAL A 372 2.11 9.33 -11.73
N GLU A 373 2.88 8.52 -11.00
CA GLU A 373 3.86 8.98 -10.02
C GLU A 373 5.05 9.71 -10.66
N HIS A 374 5.33 9.43 -11.93
CA HIS A 374 6.44 10.03 -12.68
C HIS A 374 6.04 11.28 -13.46
N PHE A 375 4.76 11.50 -13.75
CA PHE A 375 4.32 12.71 -14.46
C PHE A 375 4.15 13.87 -13.49
N THR A 376 4.72 15.03 -13.86
CA THR A 376 4.46 16.29 -13.15
C THR A 376 3.34 17.11 -13.77
N ASP A 377 3.05 16.89 -15.06
CA ASP A 377 1.99 17.58 -15.79
C ASP A 377 0.62 16.92 -15.47
N PRO A 378 -0.37 17.67 -14.94
CA PRO A 378 -1.70 17.15 -14.64
C PRO A 378 -2.40 16.53 -15.86
N LEU A 379 -2.12 17.01 -17.08
CA LEU A 379 -2.69 16.41 -18.30
C LEU A 379 -2.17 14.98 -18.51
N TRP A 380 -0.87 14.76 -18.36
CA TRP A 380 -0.28 13.43 -18.52
C TRP A 380 -0.66 12.49 -17.38
N GLN A 381 -0.80 13.01 -16.15
CA GLN A 381 -1.37 12.27 -15.04
C GLN A 381 -2.81 11.82 -15.35
N GLY A 382 -3.64 12.74 -15.86
CA GLY A 382 -5.01 12.43 -16.27
C GLY A 382 -5.08 11.37 -17.37
N VAL A 383 -4.21 11.44 -18.39
CA VAL A 383 -4.12 10.42 -19.45
C VAL A 383 -3.71 9.07 -18.89
N ALA A 384 -2.75 9.04 -17.95
CA ALA A 384 -2.32 7.81 -17.30
C ALA A 384 -3.44 7.19 -16.46
N LEU A 385 -4.15 7.98 -15.66
CA LEU A 385 -5.31 7.54 -14.86
C LEU A 385 -6.46 7.03 -15.74
N TYR A 386 -6.74 7.72 -16.84
CA TYR A 386 -7.76 7.31 -17.81
C TYR A 386 -7.43 5.93 -18.40
N ARG A 387 -6.17 5.70 -18.76
CA ARG A 387 -5.71 4.37 -19.23
C ARG A 387 -5.70 3.30 -18.14
N ALA A 388 -5.57 3.69 -16.88
CA ALA A 388 -5.70 2.78 -15.74
C ALA A 388 -7.16 2.43 -15.41
N GLY A 389 -8.14 3.08 -16.04
CA GLY A 389 -9.57 2.92 -15.75
C GLY A 389 -10.07 3.75 -14.55
N ASP A 390 -9.22 4.57 -13.94
CA ASP A 390 -9.63 5.53 -12.90
C ASP A 390 -10.15 6.81 -13.57
N TYR A 391 -11.37 6.72 -14.10
CA TYR A 391 -12.00 7.82 -14.84
C TYR A 391 -12.33 9.01 -13.93
N ALA A 392 -12.75 8.77 -12.69
CA ALA A 392 -12.99 9.82 -11.70
C ALA A 392 -11.70 10.56 -11.29
N GLY A 393 -10.59 9.83 -11.12
CA GLY A 393 -9.26 10.40 -10.92
C GLY A 393 -8.78 11.20 -12.13
N ALA A 394 -8.96 10.68 -13.34
CA ALA A 394 -8.61 11.36 -14.57
C ALA A 394 -9.37 12.68 -14.74
N ALA A 395 -10.69 12.67 -14.52
CA ALA A 395 -11.52 13.86 -14.60
C ALA A 395 -11.07 14.96 -13.62
N ARG A 396 -10.67 14.59 -12.39
CA ARG A 396 -10.11 15.53 -11.41
C ARG A 396 -8.79 16.15 -11.89
N ARG A 397 -7.88 15.36 -12.45
CA ARG A 397 -6.59 15.86 -12.98
C ARG A 397 -6.76 16.76 -14.18
N PHE A 398 -7.66 16.41 -15.09
CA PHE A 398 -7.97 17.29 -16.23
C PHE A 398 -8.60 18.61 -15.80
N ALA A 399 -9.39 18.63 -14.72
CA ALA A 399 -9.99 19.86 -14.19
C ALA A 399 -8.96 20.87 -13.64
N GLU A 400 -7.73 20.45 -13.35
CA GLU A 400 -6.67 21.33 -12.83
C GLU A 400 -6.11 22.28 -13.92
N VAL A 401 -6.35 21.98 -15.21
CA VAL A 401 -5.81 22.75 -16.34
C VAL A 401 -6.95 23.35 -17.15
N ASN A 402 -6.97 24.67 -17.30
CA ASN A 402 -7.97 25.34 -18.13
C ASN A 402 -7.51 25.42 -19.60
N SER A 403 -7.72 24.35 -20.35
CA SER A 403 -7.47 24.31 -21.80
C SER A 403 -8.54 23.50 -22.53
N ALA A 404 -8.73 23.76 -23.83
CA ALA A 404 -9.71 23.02 -24.63
C ALA A 404 -9.46 21.50 -24.60
N SER A 405 -8.20 21.07 -24.67
CA SER A 405 -7.82 19.66 -24.59
C SER A 405 -8.05 19.05 -23.21
N ALA A 406 -7.85 19.82 -22.13
CA ALA A 406 -8.13 19.38 -20.77
C ALA A 406 -9.62 19.13 -20.57
N HIS A 407 -10.47 20.10 -20.93
CA HIS A 407 -11.92 19.99 -20.82
C HIS A 407 -12.50 18.89 -21.72
N TYR A 408 -11.95 18.71 -22.93
CA TYR A 408 -12.32 17.60 -23.79
C TYR A 408 -12.01 16.24 -23.16
N ASN A 409 -10.79 16.05 -22.65
CA ASN A 409 -10.39 14.82 -21.99
C ASN A 409 -11.14 14.59 -20.67
N ARG A 410 -11.50 15.67 -19.95
CA ARG A 410 -12.38 15.62 -18.78
C ARG A 410 -13.76 15.12 -19.14
N GLY A 411 -14.37 15.64 -20.21
CA GLY A 411 -15.67 15.17 -20.70
C GLY A 411 -15.63 13.69 -21.07
N ASN A 412 -14.57 13.23 -21.75
CA ASN A 412 -14.39 11.82 -22.06
C ASN A 412 -14.26 10.95 -20.80
N ALA A 413 -13.55 11.44 -19.77
CA ALA A 413 -13.42 10.74 -18.50
C ALA A 413 -14.76 10.66 -17.75
N LEU A 414 -15.50 11.76 -17.66
CA LEU A 414 -16.82 11.80 -17.00
C LEU A 414 -17.84 10.89 -17.70
N ALA A 415 -17.85 10.88 -19.04
CA ALA A 415 -18.72 10.01 -19.81
C ALA A 415 -18.44 8.52 -19.56
N MET A 416 -17.16 8.12 -19.51
CA MET A 416 -16.76 6.76 -19.16
C MET A 416 -17.08 6.40 -17.70
N ASN A 417 -17.17 7.41 -16.82
CA ASN A 417 -17.59 7.25 -15.43
C ASN A 417 -19.12 7.22 -15.26
N GLY A 418 -19.89 7.38 -16.34
CA GLY A 418 -21.36 7.41 -16.32
C GLY A 418 -21.98 8.77 -15.96
N GLU A 419 -21.16 9.80 -15.76
CA GLU A 419 -21.61 11.17 -15.44
C GLU A 419 -21.88 11.94 -16.74
N LEU A 420 -22.94 11.55 -17.45
CA LEU A 420 -23.23 12.00 -18.81
C LEU A 420 -23.55 13.50 -18.90
N GLU A 421 -24.32 14.06 -17.97
CA GLU A 421 -24.62 15.49 -17.92
C GLU A 421 -23.36 16.32 -17.67
N ALA A 422 -22.52 15.91 -16.70
CA ALA A 422 -21.27 16.61 -16.41
C ALA A 422 -20.25 16.48 -17.56
N ALA A 423 -20.31 15.40 -18.34
CA ALA A 423 -19.51 15.24 -19.55
C ALA A 423 -19.90 16.25 -20.63
N ILE A 424 -21.20 16.50 -20.81
CA ILE A 424 -21.72 17.53 -21.72
C ILE A 424 -21.17 18.91 -21.33
N ASP A 425 -21.29 19.30 -20.07
CA ASP A 425 -20.78 20.58 -19.57
C ASP A 425 -19.27 20.74 -19.84
N ALA A 426 -18.50 19.67 -19.66
CA ALA A 426 -17.06 19.69 -19.90
C ALA A 426 -16.74 19.82 -21.41
N TRP A 427 -17.48 19.16 -22.30
CA TRP A 427 -17.30 19.35 -23.74
C TRP A 427 -17.75 20.74 -24.20
N GLU A 428 -18.78 21.33 -23.59
CA GLU A 428 -19.14 22.74 -23.84
C GLU A 428 -18.00 23.68 -23.48
N GLN A 429 -17.40 23.53 -22.30
CA GLN A 429 -16.23 24.30 -21.88
C GLN A 429 -15.05 24.13 -22.85
N ALA A 430 -14.87 22.93 -23.42
CA ALA A 430 -13.86 22.69 -24.46
C ALA A 430 -14.16 23.46 -25.75
N LEU A 431 -15.43 23.47 -26.19
CA LEU A 431 -15.89 24.15 -27.39
C LEU A 431 -15.92 25.68 -27.24
N GLU A 432 -16.14 26.21 -26.03
CA GLU A 432 -16.00 27.63 -25.75
C GLU A 432 -14.56 28.12 -25.97
N LEU A 433 -13.58 27.31 -25.55
CA LEU A 433 -12.16 27.61 -25.74
C LEU A 433 -11.67 27.32 -27.17
N GLN A 434 -12.22 26.30 -27.82
CA GLN A 434 -11.89 25.92 -29.20
C GLN A 434 -13.15 25.50 -29.98
N PRO A 435 -13.85 26.44 -30.64
CA PRO A 435 -15.11 26.16 -31.34
C PRO A 435 -14.99 25.14 -32.47
N GLU A 436 -13.80 25.01 -33.07
CA GLU A 436 -13.51 24.08 -34.16
C GLU A 436 -13.16 22.65 -33.67
N LEU A 437 -13.28 22.36 -32.37
CA LEU A 437 -12.95 21.04 -31.82
C LEU A 437 -14.06 20.02 -32.13
N GLU A 438 -14.09 19.51 -33.37
CA GLU A 438 -15.13 18.60 -33.88
C GLU A 438 -15.35 17.37 -32.98
N ALA A 439 -14.28 16.81 -32.42
CA ALA A 439 -14.34 15.64 -31.55
C ALA A 439 -15.17 15.90 -30.28
N ALA A 440 -15.11 17.11 -29.71
CA ALA A 440 -15.91 17.49 -28.54
C ALA A 440 -17.39 17.66 -28.92
N ALA A 441 -17.66 18.30 -30.07
CA ALA A 441 -19.03 18.49 -30.56
C ALA A 441 -19.73 17.15 -30.88
N GLN A 442 -19.00 16.22 -31.52
CA GLN A 442 -19.52 14.89 -31.83
C GLN A 442 -19.82 14.07 -30.57
N ASN A 443 -18.87 14.05 -29.62
CA ASN A 443 -19.05 13.33 -28.35
C ASN A 443 -20.23 13.88 -27.55
N LYS A 444 -20.35 15.21 -27.47
CA LYS A 444 -21.48 15.89 -26.84
C LYS A 444 -22.81 15.49 -27.48
N ALA A 445 -22.93 15.63 -28.81
CA ALA A 445 -24.17 15.32 -29.53
C ALA A 445 -24.59 13.85 -29.37
N LEU A 446 -23.62 12.94 -29.34
CA LEU A 446 -23.89 11.51 -29.10
C LEU A 446 -24.49 11.27 -27.72
N VAL A 447 -23.93 11.89 -26.68
CA VAL A 447 -24.42 11.72 -25.31
C VAL A 447 -25.77 12.40 -25.08
N GLU A 448 -26.01 13.57 -25.70
CA GLU A 448 -27.33 14.22 -25.67
C GLU A 448 -28.42 13.31 -26.26
N GLN A 449 -28.15 12.69 -27.42
CA GLN A 449 -29.08 11.73 -28.02
C GLN A 449 -29.32 10.50 -27.14
N LEU A 450 -28.31 10.03 -26.41
CA LEU A 450 -28.44 8.91 -25.48
C LEU A 450 -29.33 9.28 -24.29
N LEU A 451 -29.15 10.46 -23.71
CA LEU A 451 -29.97 10.96 -22.59
C LEU A 451 -31.43 11.19 -23.01
N GLU A 452 -31.66 11.74 -24.20
CA GLU A 452 -33.02 11.91 -24.75
C GLU A 452 -33.73 10.55 -24.90
N LYS A 453 -33.02 9.53 -25.42
CA LYS A 453 -33.58 8.17 -25.53
C LYS A 453 -33.89 7.56 -24.17
N GLN A 454 -33.01 7.72 -23.18
CA GLN A 454 -33.25 7.22 -21.82
C GLN A 454 -34.47 7.89 -21.17
N ARG A 455 -34.63 9.21 -21.34
CA ARG A 455 -35.79 9.95 -20.84
C ARG A 455 -37.08 9.49 -21.50
N ALA A 456 -37.09 9.36 -22.83
CA ALA A 456 -38.26 8.87 -23.55
C ALA A 456 -38.64 7.42 -23.17
N GLN A 457 -37.66 6.55 -22.89
CA GLN A 457 -37.90 5.20 -22.38
C GLN A 457 -38.48 5.22 -20.97
N ALA A 458 -37.91 6.03 -20.06
CA ALA A 458 -38.41 6.17 -18.69
C ALA A 458 -39.85 6.73 -18.65
N GLU A 459 -40.18 7.68 -19.53
CA GLU A 459 -41.54 8.22 -19.67
C GLU A 459 -42.52 7.15 -20.19
N ALA A 460 -42.11 6.35 -21.19
CA ALA A 460 -42.93 5.26 -21.71
C ALA A 460 -43.15 4.12 -20.70
N GLU A 461 -42.16 3.81 -19.87
CA GLU A 461 -42.26 2.84 -18.78
C GLU A 461 -43.18 3.33 -17.65
N ALA A 462 -43.06 4.61 -17.27
CA ALA A 462 -43.94 5.23 -16.28
C ALA A 462 -45.41 5.28 -16.75
N GLU A 463 -45.65 5.54 -18.04
CA GLU A 463 -46.99 5.54 -18.63
C GLU A 463 -47.60 4.12 -18.73
N ALA A 464 -46.74 3.09 -18.86
CA ALA A 464 -47.14 1.68 -18.83
C ALA A 464 -47.47 1.16 -17.41
N GLU A 465 -46.80 1.65 -16.37
CA GLU A 465 -47.09 1.30 -14.96
C GLU A 465 -48.34 1.99 -14.40
N HIS A 466 -48.74 3.13 -14.96
CA HIS A 466 -49.94 3.87 -14.55
C HIS A 466 -50.85 4.20 -15.74
N PRO A 467 -51.57 3.22 -16.31
CA PRO A 467 -52.53 3.50 -17.37
C PRO A 467 -53.61 4.44 -16.85
N PRO A 468 -54.01 5.48 -17.63
CA PRO A 468 -55.03 6.41 -17.21
C PRO A 468 -56.33 5.66 -16.90
N ARG A 469 -56.89 5.85 -15.70
CA ARG A 469 -58.21 5.33 -15.32
C ARG A 469 -59.24 5.86 -16.32
N ALA A 470 -59.63 5.01 -17.27
CA ALA A 470 -60.73 5.30 -18.17
C ALA A 470 -61.96 5.68 -17.33
N ALA A 471 -62.42 6.91 -17.53
CA ALA A 471 -63.66 7.41 -16.98
C ALA A 471 -64.79 6.43 -17.32
N ARG A 472 -65.36 5.78 -16.29
CA ARG A 472 -66.63 5.08 -16.41
C ARG A 472 -67.66 6.12 -16.82
N ALA A 473 -68.01 6.12 -18.10
CA ALA A 473 -69.15 6.85 -18.62
C ALA A 473 -70.41 6.37 -17.89
N SER A 474 -70.98 7.24 -17.07
CA SER A 474 -72.38 7.19 -16.68
C SER A 474 -73.22 7.39 -17.94
N ARG A 475 -73.85 6.32 -18.43
CA ARG A 475 -75.03 6.40 -19.29
C ARG A 475 -76.24 6.24 -18.38
N ASP A 476 -76.88 7.35 -18.06
CA ASP A 476 -78.33 7.42 -17.81
C ASP A 476 -79.02 7.84 -19.13
#